data_AF-A0A3D0CC79-F1
#
_entry.id   AF-A0A3D0CC79-F1
#
_cell.length_a   1.000
_cell.length_b   1.000
_cell.length_c   1.000
_cell.angle_alpha   90.00
_cell.angle_beta   90.00
_cell.angle_gamma   90.00
#
_symmetry.space_group_name_H-M   'P 1'
#
loop_
_entity.id
_entity.type
_entity.pdbx_description
1 polymer ?
#
loop_
_entity_poly.entity_id
_entity_poly.type
_entity_poly.pdbx_seq_one_letter_code
_entity_poly.pdbx_strand_id
1 'polypeptide(L)'
;YEADKVETWFQSKAKLIDELSNNYVNGSYQDNFVGIAKLAKTAGDVSAIYIGFDDGRAYSTSVGDAWVDGVAKLELYDPTKRPWYSQAKASNVLDITEVYPDATTGNDVVSIIKVMNDGVALADIELTILGDTVKGINQPGAISVITDEQGNVLASTSKVVVVGTPFRNAGMADLEREMLSQDEMMQDYTLNGVDKIAFTKSIQLVNGKKWYLFVGIDKSVAYASLGTALNQAVLSSIVMIIIGIAVL
;
A
#
# COMPACT_ATOMS: atom_id res chain seq x y z
N TYR A 1 4.36 -6.94 -11.17
CA TYR A 1 5.61 -6.15 -11.08
C TYR A 1 5.47 -4.99 -10.11
N GLU A 2 4.64 -3.97 -10.38
CA GLU A 2 4.52 -2.82 -9.47
C GLU A 2 3.95 -3.20 -8.09
N ALA A 3 2.93 -4.06 -8.04
CA ALA A 3 2.43 -4.62 -6.78
C ALA A 3 3.53 -5.34 -5.98
N ASP A 4 4.34 -6.17 -6.64
CA ASP A 4 5.43 -6.94 -6.01
C ASP A 4 6.53 -6.03 -5.44
N LYS A 5 6.78 -4.87 -6.05
CA LYS A 5 7.71 -3.86 -5.50
C LYS A 5 7.19 -3.25 -4.22
N VAL A 6 5.92 -2.84 -4.20
CA VAL A 6 5.29 -2.27 -3.00
C VAL A 6 5.26 -3.31 -1.89
N GLU A 7 4.93 -4.56 -2.23
CA GLU A 7 4.99 -5.69 -1.31
C GLU A 7 6.40 -5.85 -0.73
N THR A 8 7.43 -5.99 -1.57
CA THR A 8 8.81 -6.16 -1.12
C THR A 8 9.28 -5.00 -0.25
N TRP A 9 8.95 -3.76 -0.65
CA TRP A 9 9.26 -2.57 0.12
C TRP A 9 8.59 -2.63 1.49
N PHE A 10 7.31 -2.95 1.54
CA PHE A 10 6.55 -3.04 2.79
C PHE A 10 7.08 -4.14 3.71
N GLN A 11 7.38 -5.32 3.16
CA GLN A 11 7.97 -6.44 3.91
C GLN A 11 9.31 -6.07 4.53
N SER A 12 10.11 -5.20 3.90
CA SER A 12 11.36 -4.71 4.49
C SER A 12 11.13 -3.88 5.76
N LYS A 13 10.08 -3.04 5.77
CA LYS A 13 9.69 -2.22 6.93
C LYS A 13 9.04 -3.08 8.01
N ALA A 14 8.25 -4.08 7.61
CA ALA A 14 7.67 -5.06 8.51
C ALA A 14 8.76 -5.84 9.26
N LYS A 15 9.78 -6.32 8.53
CA LYS A 15 10.92 -7.04 9.10
C LYS A 15 11.70 -6.21 10.13
N LEU A 16 11.87 -4.91 9.90
CA LEU A 16 12.51 -4.02 10.87
C LEU A 16 11.83 -4.09 12.25
N ILE A 17 10.50 -3.95 12.29
CA ILE A 17 9.75 -3.99 13.54
C ILE A 17 9.72 -5.40 14.13
N ASP A 18 9.64 -6.42 13.26
CA ASP A 18 9.70 -7.80 13.70
C ASP A 18 10.99 -8.09 14.50
N GLU A 19 12.13 -7.68 13.95
CA GLU A 19 13.46 -7.81 14.53
C GLU A 19 13.67 -6.89 15.73
N LEU A 20 13.18 -5.65 15.68
CA LEU A 20 13.24 -4.73 16.82
C LEU A 20 12.57 -5.35 18.05
N SER A 21 11.33 -5.82 17.91
CA SER A 21 10.60 -6.45 19.01
C SER A 21 11.22 -7.77 19.45
N ASN A 22 11.65 -8.63 18.52
CA ASN A 22 12.28 -9.91 18.87
C ASN A 22 13.59 -9.71 19.65
N ASN A 23 14.40 -8.71 19.27
CA ASN A 23 15.63 -8.40 19.97
C ASN A 23 15.38 -7.91 21.40
N TYR A 24 14.30 -7.16 21.63
CA TYR A 24 13.89 -6.84 23.00
C TYR A 24 13.51 -8.09 23.79
N VAL A 25 12.62 -8.92 23.23
CA VAL A 25 12.13 -10.15 23.87
C VAL A 25 13.27 -11.11 24.23
N ASN A 26 14.30 -11.17 23.39
CA ASN A 26 15.48 -12.01 23.61
C ASN A 26 16.54 -11.39 24.54
N GLY A 27 16.35 -10.16 25.02
CA GLY A 27 17.28 -9.49 25.93
C GLY A 27 18.47 -8.80 25.25
N SER A 28 18.48 -8.66 23.91
CA SER A 28 19.55 -7.98 23.16
C SER A 28 19.68 -6.49 23.51
N TYR A 29 18.57 -5.86 23.91
CA TYR A 29 18.57 -4.53 24.52
C TYR A 29 17.45 -4.44 25.56
N GLN A 30 17.68 -3.68 26.63
CA GLN A 30 16.73 -3.48 27.74
C GLN A 30 16.71 -2.02 28.23
N ASP A 31 17.51 -1.15 27.60
CA ASP A 31 17.63 0.26 27.90
C ASP A 31 17.88 1.04 26.60
N ASN A 32 18.19 2.34 26.72
CA ASN A 32 18.50 3.22 25.60
C ASN A 32 17.45 3.21 24.47
N PHE A 33 16.17 3.10 24.84
CA PHE A 33 15.06 2.99 23.88
C PHE A 33 15.00 4.14 22.88
N VAL A 34 15.38 5.36 23.28
CA VAL A 34 15.48 6.51 22.36
C VAL A 34 16.56 6.30 21.30
N GLY A 35 17.74 5.83 21.71
CA GLY A 35 18.85 5.56 20.79
C GLY A 35 18.48 4.45 19.80
N ILE A 36 17.85 3.38 20.30
CA ILE A 36 17.33 2.29 19.48
C ILE A 36 16.26 2.79 18.51
N ALA A 37 15.30 3.60 18.96
CA ALA A 37 14.26 4.17 18.10
C ALA A 37 14.85 5.03 16.98
N LYS A 38 15.85 5.88 17.30
CA LYS A 38 16.57 6.69 16.29
C LYS A 38 17.32 5.82 15.28
N LEU A 39 18.03 4.80 15.74
CA LEU A 39 18.72 3.86 14.87
C LEU A 39 17.75 3.13 13.95
N ALA A 40 16.66 2.59 14.51
CA ALA A 40 15.63 1.88 13.76
C ALA A 40 14.95 2.81 12.73
N LYS A 41 14.67 4.07 13.08
CA LYS A 41 14.13 5.06 12.14
C LYS A 41 15.07 5.25 10.94
N THR A 42 16.36 5.47 11.19
CA THR A 42 17.34 5.70 10.11
C THR A 42 17.61 4.44 9.29
N ALA A 43 17.80 3.28 9.92
CA ALA A 43 18.08 2.03 9.22
C ALA A 43 16.85 1.52 8.44
N GLY A 44 15.67 1.76 9.01
CA GLY A 44 14.39 1.38 8.44
C GLY A 44 13.87 2.32 7.38
N ASP A 45 14.36 3.56 7.33
CA ASP A 45 13.80 4.64 6.51
C ASP A 45 12.27 4.73 6.68
N VAL A 46 11.87 4.97 7.93
CA VAL A 46 10.47 5.12 8.37
C VAL A 46 10.25 6.50 8.97
N SER A 47 9.00 6.96 9.02
CA SER A 47 8.67 8.33 9.46
C SER A 47 8.89 8.50 10.96
N ALA A 48 8.48 7.51 11.75
CA ALA A 48 8.71 7.49 13.19
C ALA A 48 8.80 6.06 13.74
N ILE A 49 9.48 5.91 14.87
CA ILE A 49 9.45 4.72 15.71
C ILE A 49 8.86 5.11 17.06
N TYR A 50 7.98 4.27 17.61
CA TYR A 50 7.55 4.37 19.01
C TYR A 50 7.76 3.03 19.71
N ILE A 51 8.13 3.10 20.98
CA ILE A 51 8.25 1.97 21.89
C ILE A 51 7.45 2.35 23.13
N GLY A 52 6.32 1.69 23.36
CA GLY A 52 5.44 1.93 24.49
C GLY A 52 5.41 0.73 25.44
N PHE A 53 5.34 0.98 26.74
CA PHE A 53 5.32 -0.04 27.79
C PHE A 53 3.98 -0.06 28.53
N ASP A 54 3.68 -1.21 29.13
CA ASP A 54 2.44 -1.45 29.91
C ASP A 54 2.33 -0.52 31.14
N ASP A 55 3.47 0.00 31.63
CA ASP A 55 3.54 0.97 32.73
C ASP A 55 3.31 2.42 32.29
N GLY A 56 3.02 2.66 31.00
CA GLY A 56 2.76 3.96 30.43
C GLY A 56 4.00 4.72 29.94
N ARG A 57 5.22 4.21 30.18
CA ARG A 57 6.42 4.81 29.59
C ARG A 57 6.39 4.65 28.07
N ALA A 58 6.79 5.70 27.35
CA ALA A 58 6.95 5.64 25.91
C ALA A 58 8.20 6.39 25.44
N TYR A 59 8.80 5.88 24.37
CA TYR A 59 9.98 6.44 23.73
C TYR A 59 9.73 6.54 22.23
N SER A 60 10.15 7.63 21.61
CA SER A 60 9.88 7.86 20.19
C SER A 60 10.90 8.76 19.53
N THR A 61 10.91 8.72 18.19
CA THR A 61 11.57 9.72 17.35
C THR A 61 10.67 10.92 17.00
N SER A 62 9.43 10.91 17.45
CA SER A 62 8.47 12.00 17.22
C SER A 62 8.80 13.25 18.03
N VAL A 63 8.26 14.37 17.58
CA VAL A 63 8.45 15.69 18.19
C VAL A 63 7.10 16.30 18.55
N GLY A 64 7.10 17.24 19.48
CA GLY A 64 5.90 17.93 19.96
C GLY A 64 5.85 18.00 21.49
N ASP A 65 4.78 18.59 22.01
CA ASP A 65 4.68 18.94 23.44
C ASP A 65 4.77 17.73 24.39
N ALA A 66 4.36 16.56 23.91
CA ALA A 66 4.41 15.29 24.64
C ALA A 66 5.83 14.71 24.77
N TRP A 67 6.83 15.20 24.02
CA TRP A 67 8.14 14.57 23.91
C TRP A 67 9.26 15.49 24.42
N VAL A 68 10.14 14.96 25.26
CA VAL A 68 11.41 15.61 25.67
C VAL A 68 12.54 14.65 25.35
N ASP A 69 13.41 15.03 24.41
CA ASP A 69 14.54 14.20 23.95
C ASP A 69 14.15 12.75 23.57
N GLY A 70 12.94 12.57 23.03
CA GLY A 70 12.39 11.28 22.63
C GLY A 70 11.77 10.46 23.76
N VAL A 71 11.62 11.03 24.97
CA VAL A 71 10.89 10.43 26.09
C VAL A 71 9.52 11.09 26.22
N ALA A 72 8.47 10.29 26.35
CA ALA A 72 7.12 10.80 26.57
C ALA A 72 6.95 11.39 27.97
N LYS A 73 6.24 12.52 28.07
CA LYS A 73 5.66 13.02 29.31
C LYS A 73 4.40 12.22 29.62
N LEU A 74 4.39 11.46 30.71
CA LEU A 74 3.30 10.52 31.05
C LEU A 74 1.93 11.21 31.16
N GLU A 75 1.91 12.48 31.56
CA GLU A 75 0.68 13.27 31.68
C GLU A 75 0.10 13.71 30.33
N LEU A 76 0.89 13.69 29.25
CA LEU A 76 0.48 14.10 27.90
C LEU A 76 0.34 12.93 26.93
N TYR A 77 1.05 11.83 27.18
CA TYR A 77 1.04 10.67 26.29
C TYR A 77 1.10 9.37 27.08
N ASP A 78 0.06 8.57 26.90
CA ASP A 78 -0.07 7.23 27.44
C ASP A 78 -0.21 6.25 26.27
N PRO A 79 0.79 5.39 25.99
CA PRO A 79 0.75 4.46 24.87
C PRO A 79 -0.40 3.46 25.01
N THR A 80 -0.76 3.06 26.24
CA THR A 80 -1.77 2.01 26.50
C THR A 80 -3.19 2.42 26.08
N LYS A 81 -3.42 3.72 25.93
CA LYS A 81 -4.71 4.29 25.48
C LYS A 81 -4.78 4.49 23.97
N ARG A 82 -3.72 4.18 23.23
CA ARG A 82 -3.67 4.42 21.78
C ARG A 82 -4.26 3.23 21.01
N PRO A 83 -5.01 3.47 19.92
CA PRO A 83 -5.60 2.38 19.13
C PRO A 83 -4.57 1.35 18.66
N TRP A 84 -3.40 1.79 18.20
CA TRP A 84 -2.31 0.92 17.76
C TRP A 84 -1.80 -0.01 18.86
N TYR A 85 -1.81 0.43 20.11
CA TYR A 85 -1.32 -0.36 21.24
C TYR A 85 -2.29 -1.50 21.55
N SER A 86 -3.58 -1.14 21.66
CA SER A 86 -4.65 -2.12 21.85
C SER A 86 -4.72 -3.11 20.71
N GLN A 87 -4.54 -2.66 19.46
CA GLN A 87 -4.52 -3.53 18.29
C GLN A 87 -3.36 -4.53 18.35
N ALA A 88 -2.13 -4.08 18.66
CA ALA A 88 -0.97 -4.95 18.74
C ALA A 88 -1.10 -5.99 19.87
N LYS A 89 -1.62 -5.58 21.03
CA LYS A 89 -1.88 -6.49 22.15
C LYS A 89 -2.98 -7.51 21.80
N ALA A 90 -3.99 -7.11 21.03
CA ALA A 90 -5.07 -8.00 20.59
C ALA A 90 -4.62 -8.98 19.50
N SER A 91 -3.80 -8.53 18.53
CA SER A 91 -3.28 -9.40 17.46
C SER A 91 -2.22 -10.37 17.98
N ASN A 92 -1.39 -9.92 18.95
CA ASN A 92 -0.26 -10.67 19.51
C ASN A 92 0.74 -11.19 18.46
N VAL A 93 0.72 -10.60 17.26
CA VAL A 93 1.59 -10.90 16.12
C VAL A 93 2.00 -9.59 15.45
N LEU A 94 2.93 -9.66 14.50
CA LEU A 94 3.25 -8.54 13.62
C LEU A 94 1.99 -8.15 12.82
N ASP A 95 1.52 -6.93 12.98
CA ASP A 95 0.27 -6.46 12.36
C ASP A 95 0.44 -5.04 11.78
N ILE A 96 -0.58 -4.57 11.06
CA ILE A 96 -0.63 -3.24 10.46
C ILE A 96 -1.94 -2.54 10.82
N THR A 97 -1.89 -1.24 11.14
CA THR A 97 -3.07 -0.40 11.38
C THR A 97 -3.81 -0.05 10.09
N GLU A 98 -5.02 0.47 10.22
CA GLU A 98 -5.64 1.27 9.16
C GLU A 98 -4.85 2.58 8.93
N VAL A 99 -5.17 3.30 7.87
CA VAL A 99 -4.56 4.61 7.57
C VAL A 99 -5.05 5.66 8.56
N TYR A 100 -4.14 6.47 9.06
CA TYR A 100 -4.47 7.59 9.94
C TYR A 100 -3.46 8.74 9.77
N PRO A 101 -3.80 9.98 10.14
CA PRO A 101 -2.87 11.10 10.05
C PRO A 101 -1.80 11.01 11.13
N ASP A 102 -0.53 11.12 10.73
CA ASP A 102 0.60 11.19 11.65
C ASP A 102 0.50 12.41 12.58
N ALA A 103 0.81 12.19 13.85
CA ALA A 103 0.67 13.21 14.89
C ALA A 103 1.67 14.38 14.73
N THR A 104 2.77 14.18 14.00
CA THR A 104 3.81 15.19 13.82
C THR A 104 3.61 15.98 12.52
N THR A 105 3.40 15.29 11.42
CA THR A 105 3.38 15.85 10.06
C THR A 105 1.97 16.13 9.55
N GLY A 106 0.96 15.42 10.08
CA GLY A 106 -0.40 15.43 9.56
C GLY A 106 -0.57 14.65 8.24
N ASN A 107 0.49 14.03 7.72
CA ASN A 107 0.41 13.18 6.53
C ASN A 107 -0.21 11.83 6.86
N ASP A 108 -0.86 11.21 5.90
CA ASP A 108 -1.42 9.86 6.06
C ASP A 108 -0.32 8.81 6.18
N VAL A 109 -0.38 8.02 7.25
CA VAL A 109 0.53 6.92 7.55
C VAL A 109 -0.23 5.64 7.84
N VAL A 110 0.49 4.52 7.78
CA VAL A 110 0.14 3.29 8.49
C VAL A 110 1.23 2.94 9.48
N SER A 111 0.89 2.21 10.53
CA SER A 111 1.89 1.68 11.44
C SER A 111 2.03 0.17 11.29
N ILE A 112 3.27 -0.30 11.19
CA ILE A 112 3.59 -1.69 11.54
C ILE A 112 3.71 -1.76 13.04
N ILE A 113 3.05 -2.73 13.67
CA ILE A 113 2.99 -2.87 15.13
C ILE A 113 3.35 -4.29 15.55
N LYS A 114 4.05 -4.43 16.67
CA LYS A 114 4.35 -5.73 17.27
C LYS A 114 4.56 -5.64 18.78
N VAL A 115 4.09 -6.66 19.49
CA VAL A 115 4.24 -6.81 20.95
C VAL A 115 5.69 -7.14 21.35
N MET A 116 6.10 -6.63 22.52
CA MET A 116 7.45 -6.76 23.13
C MET A 116 7.40 -7.44 24.51
N ASN A 117 6.46 -8.35 24.76
CA ASN A 117 6.05 -8.79 26.11
C ASN A 117 5.36 -7.67 26.92
N ASP A 118 6.12 -6.84 27.62
CA ASP A 118 5.65 -5.77 28.52
C ASP A 118 5.40 -4.45 27.78
N GLY A 119 5.33 -4.50 26.45
CA GLY A 119 5.23 -3.33 25.60
C GLY A 119 4.82 -3.64 24.17
N VAL A 120 4.87 -2.62 23.34
CA VAL A 120 4.60 -2.67 21.90
C VAL A 120 5.57 -1.70 21.20
N ALA A 121 6.17 -2.15 20.10
CA ALA A 121 6.87 -1.27 19.17
C ALA A 121 6.00 -1.00 17.94
N LEU A 122 6.19 0.18 17.36
CA LEU A 122 5.63 0.52 16.06
C LEU A 122 6.60 1.32 15.18
N ALA A 123 6.44 1.17 13.86
CA ALA A 123 6.99 2.08 12.86
C ALA A 123 5.86 2.74 12.08
N ASP A 124 5.85 4.06 12.03
CA ASP A 124 5.00 4.82 11.11
C ASP A 124 5.64 4.89 9.73
N ILE A 125 4.84 4.57 8.73
CA ILE A 125 5.23 4.48 7.33
C ILE A 125 4.35 5.45 6.55
N GLU A 126 4.97 6.48 5.97
CA GLU A 126 4.32 7.36 5.01
C GLU A 126 3.95 6.62 3.72
N LEU A 127 2.74 6.90 3.22
CA LEU A 127 2.17 6.23 2.06
C LEU A 127 2.52 6.87 0.72
N THR A 128 3.53 7.75 0.69
CA THR A 128 3.96 8.47 -0.52
C THR A 128 4.35 7.52 -1.66
N ILE A 129 4.95 6.36 -1.33
CA ILE A 129 5.28 5.31 -2.29
C ILE A 129 4.05 4.82 -3.07
N LEU A 130 2.85 4.81 -2.48
CA LEU A 130 1.65 4.35 -3.17
C LEU A 130 1.30 5.32 -4.30
N GLY A 131 1.40 6.62 -4.03
CA GLY A 131 1.24 7.69 -5.01
C GLY A 131 2.25 7.60 -6.14
N ASP A 132 3.52 7.35 -5.82
CA ASP A 132 4.57 7.21 -6.83
C ASP A 132 4.40 5.93 -7.67
N THR A 133 3.96 4.84 -7.05
CA THR A 133 3.68 3.57 -7.73
C THR A 133 2.57 3.75 -8.76
N VAL A 134 1.42 4.33 -8.38
CA VAL A 134 0.31 4.52 -9.32
C VAL A 134 0.67 5.49 -10.44
N LYS A 135 1.48 6.52 -10.17
CA LYS A 135 2.00 7.45 -11.20
C LYS A 135 3.03 6.82 -12.12
N GLY A 136 3.82 5.87 -11.62
CA GLY A 136 4.82 5.13 -12.40
C GLY A 136 4.20 4.24 -13.47
N ILE A 137 2.94 3.82 -13.29
CA ILE A 137 2.15 3.12 -14.31
C ILE A 137 1.62 4.15 -15.31
N ASN A 138 2.54 4.60 -16.18
CA ASN A 138 2.27 5.65 -17.17
C ASN A 138 2.02 5.05 -18.56
N GLN A 139 0.84 4.48 -18.74
CA GLN A 139 0.37 4.02 -20.04
C GLN A 139 -0.77 4.93 -20.55
N PRO A 140 -0.80 5.29 -21.85
CA PRO A 140 -1.91 6.06 -22.39
C PRO A 140 -3.26 5.37 -22.13
N GLY A 141 -4.26 6.13 -21.72
CA GLY A 141 -5.60 5.59 -21.41
C GLY A 141 -5.66 4.67 -20.19
N ALA A 142 -4.58 4.55 -19.40
CA ALA A 142 -4.58 3.80 -18.15
C ALA A 142 -4.93 4.69 -16.95
N ILE A 143 -5.67 4.12 -16.01
CA ILE A 143 -5.80 4.63 -14.65
C ILE A 143 -5.26 3.57 -13.69
N SER A 144 -4.69 4.01 -12.57
CA SER A 144 -4.07 3.16 -11.57
C SER A 144 -4.54 3.58 -10.19
N VAL A 145 -4.92 2.62 -9.37
CA VAL A 145 -5.51 2.85 -8.05
C VAL A 145 -4.96 1.80 -7.09
N ILE A 146 -4.66 2.19 -5.85
CA ILE A 146 -4.40 1.25 -4.76
C ILE A 146 -5.49 1.39 -3.73
N THR A 147 -6.08 0.28 -3.28
CA THR A 147 -7.07 0.25 -2.20
C THR A 147 -6.61 -0.60 -1.02
N ASP A 148 -7.20 -0.36 0.15
CA ASP A 148 -7.14 -1.31 1.26
C ASP A 148 -8.03 -2.54 1.03
N GLU A 149 -8.03 -3.49 1.97
CA GLU A 149 -8.84 -4.71 1.91
C GLU A 149 -10.36 -4.44 2.05
N GLN A 150 -10.75 -3.24 2.49
CA GLN A 150 -12.14 -2.79 2.54
C GLN A 150 -12.58 -2.05 1.27
N GLY A 151 -11.64 -1.78 0.35
CA GLY A 151 -11.87 -1.06 -0.90
C GLY A 151 -11.73 0.47 -0.77
N ASN A 152 -11.26 1.01 0.36
CA ASN A 152 -10.98 2.43 0.46
C ASN A 152 -9.74 2.79 -0.37
N VAL A 153 -9.83 3.88 -1.12
CA VAL A 153 -8.77 4.30 -2.05
C VAL A 153 -7.64 4.97 -1.30
N LEU A 154 -6.44 4.40 -1.38
CA LEU A 154 -5.21 4.90 -0.77
C LEU A 154 -4.40 5.77 -1.72
N ALA A 155 -4.41 5.44 -3.02
CA ALA A 155 -3.75 6.21 -4.06
C ALA A 155 -4.51 6.06 -5.38
N SER A 156 -4.52 7.11 -6.21
CA SER A 156 -5.23 7.10 -7.49
C SER A 156 -4.63 8.08 -8.49
N THR A 157 -4.55 7.67 -9.76
CA THR A 157 -4.35 8.58 -10.91
C THR A 157 -5.66 8.95 -11.61
N SER A 158 -6.77 8.34 -11.21
CA SER A 158 -8.09 8.59 -11.79
C SER A 158 -8.70 9.89 -11.28
N LYS A 159 -9.41 10.59 -12.15
CA LYS A 159 -10.25 11.74 -11.76
C LYS A 159 -11.59 11.33 -11.14
N VAL A 160 -11.98 10.06 -11.32
CA VAL A 160 -13.29 9.54 -10.89
C VAL A 160 -13.17 8.70 -9.62
N VAL A 161 -12.03 8.06 -9.42
CA VAL A 161 -11.72 7.28 -8.21
C VAL A 161 -10.91 8.16 -7.27
N VAL A 162 -11.55 8.63 -6.20
CA VAL A 162 -11.02 9.68 -5.32
C VAL A 162 -10.37 9.07 -4.09
N VAL A 163 -9.14 9.52 -3.75
CA VAL A 163 -8.41 9.11 -2.54
C VAL A 163 -9.24 9.43 -1.29
N GLY A 164 -9.24 8.51 -0.32
CA GLY A 164 -10.03 8.61 0.91
C GLY A 164 -11.51 8.26 0.75
N THR A 165 -11.92 7.75 -0.42
CA THR A 165 -13.29 7.26 -0.64
C THR A 165 -13.30 5.79 -1.05
N PRO A 166 -14.38 5.03 -0.76
CA PRO A 166 -14.55 3.68 -1.28
C PRO A 166 -14.51 3.62 -2.81
N PHE A 167 -13.78 2.66 -3.38
CA PHE A 167 -13.63 2.46 -4.84
C PHE A 167 -14.98 2.31 -5.54
N ARG A 168 -15.93 1.59 -4.91
CA ARG A 168 -17.32 1.43 -5.34
C ARG A 168 -18.05 2.74 -5.63
N ASN A 169 -17.66 3.86 -5.00
CA ASN A 169 -18.29 5.17 -5.22
C ASN A 169 -18.11 5.69 -6.65
N ALA A 170 -17.11 5.18 -7.38
CA ALA A 170 -16.91 5.48 -8.79
C ALA A 170 -17.86 4.68 -9.72
N GLY A 171 -18.87 3.99 -9.18
CA GLY A 171 -19.78 3.14 -9.95
C GLY A 171 -19.20 1.76 -10.29
N MET A 172 -18.22 1.30 -9.51
CA MET A 172 -17.47 0.07 -9.78
C MET A 172 -17.62 -0.98 -8.66
N ALA A 173 -18.80 -1.07 -8.05
CA ALA A 173 -19.05 -1.95 -6.89
C ALA A 173 -18.85 -3.45 -7.18
N ASP A 174 -19.29 -3.93 -8.35
CA ASP A 174 -19.11 -5.34 -8.72
C ASP A 174 -17.63 -5.65 -8.97
N LEU A 175 -16.91 -4.73 -9.61
CA LEU A 175 -15.48 -4.85 -9.86
C LEU A 175 -14.67 -4.82 -8.55
N GLU A 176 -15.06 -3.98 -7.58
CA GLU A 176 -14.48 -3.98 -6.23
C GLU A 176 -14.66 -5.35 -5.56
N ARG A 177 -15.87 -5.91 -5.58
CA ARG A 177 -16.17 -7.20 -4.96
C ARG A 177 -15.31 -8.32 -5.52
N GLU A 178 -15.23 -8.40 -6.85
CA GLU A 178 -14.41 -9.39 -7.52
C GLU A 178 -12.92 -9.17 -7.19
N MET A 179 -12.45 -7.91 -7.19
CA MET A 179 -11.06 -7.54 -6.90
C MET A 179 -10.65 -7.98 -5.50
N LEU A 180 -11.48 -7.72 -4.50
CA LEU A 180 -11.18 -8.05 -3.11
C LEU A 180 -11.27 -9.57 -2.83
N SER A 181 -11.87 -10.35 -3.74
CA SER A 181 -12.06 -11.80 -3.56
C SER A 181 -10.93 -12.67 -4.12
N GLN A 182 -10.02 -12.11 -4.93
CA GLN A 182 -8.99 -12.87 -5.65
C GLN A 182 -7.64 -12.16 -5.59
N ASP A 183 -6.54 -12.92 -5.61
CA ASP A 183 -5.20 -12.33 -5.57
C ASP A 183 -4.80 -11.65 -6.88
N GLU A 184 -5.33 -12.12 -8.01
CA GLU A 184 -5.13 -11.52 -9.33
C GLU A 184 -6.43 -11.63 -10.13
N MET A 185 -6.76 -10.61 -10.91
CA MET A 185 -7.91 -10.62 -11.81
C MET A 185 -7.59 -9.90 -13.12
N MET A 186 -8.15 -10.42 -14.21
CA MET A 186 -8.32 -9.69 -15.46
C MET A 186 -9.80 -9.75 -15.87
N GLN A 187 -10.44 -8.60 -16.04
CA GLN A 187 -11.86 -8.55 -16.39
C GLN A 187 -12.20 -7.33 -17.26
N ASP A 188 -13.06 -7.54 -18.26
CA ASP A 188 -13.63 -6.45 -19.03
C ASP A 188 -14.70 -5.69 -18.23
N TYR A 189 -14.71 -4.37 -18.35
CA TYR A 189 -15.74 -3.53 -17.74
C TYR A 189 -16.00 -2.28 -18.58
N THR A 190 -17.14 -1.63 -18.35
CA THR A 190 -17.49 -0.37 -19.00
C THR A 190 -17.65 0.69 -17.92
N LEU A 191 -16.98 1.83 -18.08
CA LEU A 191 -17.10 2.97 -17.19
C LEU A 191 -17.37 4.23 -18.00
N ASN A 192 -18.47 4.92 -17.71
CA ASN A 192 -18.91 6.12 -18.43
C ASN A 192 -18.99 5.92 -19.95
N GLY A 193 -19.44 4.73 -20.40
CA GLY A 193 -19.57 4.37 -21.81
C GLY A 193 -18.26 4.03 -22.53
N VAL A 194 -17.13 3.97 -21.81
CA VAL A 194 -15.84 3.53 -22.35
C VAL A 194 -15.55 2.11 -21.93
N ASP A 195 -15.32 1.23 -22.90
CA ASP A 195 -14.92 -0.15 -22.66
C ASP A 195 -13.45 -0.23 -22.25
N LYS A 196 -13.21 -0.95 -21.17
CA LYS A 196 -11.92 -1.04 -20.50
C LYS A 196 -11.61 -2.49 -20.11
N ILE A 197 -10.34 -2.73 -19.80
CA ILE A 197 -9.85 -3.97 -19.20
C ILE A 197 -9.30 -3.61 -17.83
N ALA A 198 -9.80 -4.28 -16.80
CA ALA A 198 -9.27 -4.21 -15.44
C ALA A 198 -8.22 -5.28 -15.25
N PHE A 199 -7.09 -4.90 -14.67
CA PHE A 199 -6.07 -5.79 -14.12
C PHE A 199 -5.95 -5.49 -12.64
N THR A 200 -6.06 -6.51 -11.80
CA THR A 200 -5.87 -6.36 -10.36
C THR A 200 -4.81 -7.31 -9.86
N LYS A 201 -4.07 -6.88 -8.85
CA LYS A 201 -3.14 -7.72 -8.11
C LYS A 201 -3.10 -7.31 -6.65
N SER A 202 -3.24 -8.29 -5.76
CA SER A 202 -3.07 -8.11 -4.33
C SER A 202 -1.61 -7.78 -4.00
N ILE A 203 -1.43 -7.00 -2.93
CA ILE A 203 -0.17 -6.64 -2.32
C ILE A 203 -0.21 -7.22 -0.91
N GLN A 204 0.58 -8.25 -0.65
CA GLN A 204 0.57 -8.93 0.65
C GLN A 204 1.27 -8.06 1.70
N LEU A 205 0.58 -7.81 2.80
CA LEU A 205 1.12 -7.07 3.93
C LEU A 205 1.53 -8.06 5.04
N VAL A 206 1.19 -7.75 6.28
CA VAL A 206 1.41 -8.61 7.44
C VAL A 206 0.09 -9.15 7.96
N ASN A 207 0.14 -10.24 8.73
CA ASN A 207 -1.05 -10.84 9.36
C ASN A 207 -2.18 -11.21 8.38
N GLY A 208 -1.82 -11.59 7.15
CA GLY A 208 -2.78 -11.97 6.10
C GLY A 208 -3.57 -10.81 5.48
N LYS A 209 -3.33 -9.56 5.92
CA LYS A 209 -3.94 -8.36 5.35
C LYS A 209 -3.37 -8.06 3.97
N LYS A 210 -4.19 -7.46 3.13
CA LYS A 210 -3.86 -7.19 1.73
C LYS A 210 -4.26 -5.78 1.33
N TRP A 211 -3.48 -5.19 0.45
CA TRP A 211 -3.94 -4.11 -0.41
C TRP A 211 -4.14 -4.62 -1.83
N TYR A 212 -4.75 -3.81 -2.69
CA TYR A 212 -5.01 -4.18 -4.07
C TYR A 212 -4.58 -3.07 -5.01
N LEU A 213 -3.69 -3.39 -5.95
CA LEU A 213 -3.40 -2.55 -7.10
C LEU A 213 -4.41 -2.87 -8.20
N PHE A 214 -5.15 -1.84 -8.63
CA PHE A 214 -6.05 -1.85 -9.77
C PHE A 214 -5.46 -1.02 -10.90
N VAL A 215 -5.48 -1.56 -12.13
CA VAL A 215 -5.14 -0.85 -13.35
C VAL A 215 -6.26 -1.03 -14.37
N GLY A 216 -6.89 0.07 -14.76
CA GLY A 216 -7.92 0.09 -15.80
C GLY A 216 -7.37 0.68 -17.09
N ILE A 217 -7.46 -0.05 -18.20
CA ILE A 217 -6.93 0.40 -19.51
C ILE A 217 -8.07 0.46 -20.53
N ASP A 218 -8.15 1.56 -21.29
CA ASP A 218 -9.06 1.67 -22.43
C ASP A 218 -8.80 0.56 -23.45
N LYS A 219 -9.84 -0.19 -23.82
CA LYS A 219 -9.71 -1.25 -24.84
C LYS A 219 -9.19 -0.70 -26.16
N SER A 220 -9.66 0.47 -26.57
CA SER A 220 -9.19 1.13 -27.81
C SER A 220 -7.68 1.36 -27.81
N VAL A 221 -7.08 1.63 -26.65
CA VAL A 221 -5.64 1.82 -26.50
C VAL A 221 -4.92 0.48 -26.38
N ALA A 222 -5.42 -0.44 -25.55
CA ALA A 222 -4.85 -1.78 -25.39
C ALA A 222 -4.77 -2.54 -26.73
N TYR A 223 -5.77 -2.36 -27.59
CA TYR A 223 -5.86 -2.99 -28.91
C TYR A 223 -5.35 -2.10 -30.06
N ALA A 224 -4.90 -0.86 -29.83
CA ALA A 224 -4.46 0.04 -30.91
C ALA A 224 -3.29 -0.55 -31.73
N SER A 225 -2.35 -1.22 -31.05
CA SER A 225 -1.22 -1.92 -31.67
C SER A 225 -1.67 -3.14 -32.50
N LEU A 226 -2.69 -3.86 -32.01
CA LEU A 226 -3.30 -5.00 -32.69
C LEU A 226 -4.11 -4.57 -33.92
N GLY A 227 -4.85 -3.46 -33.84
CA GLY A 227 -5.61 -2.93 -34.98
C GLY A 227 -4.71 -2.50 -36.14
N THR A 228 -3.55 -1.92 -35.84
CA THR A 228 -2.55 -1.55 -36.87
C THR A 228 -1.97 -2.79 -37.55
N ALA A 229 -1.60 -3.81 -36.76
CA ALA A 229 -1.10 -5.08 -37.29
C ALA A 229 -2.17 -5.84 -38.09
N LEU A 230 -3.42 -5.82 -37.63
CA LEU A 230 -4.55 -6.43 -38.33
C LEU A 230 -4.84 -5.73 -39.67
N ASN A 231 -4.86 -4.40 -39.69
CA ASN A 231 -5.05 -3.63 -40.93
C ASN A 231 -3.92 -3.89 -41.93
N GLN A 232 -2.68 -3.98 -41.47
CA GLN A 232 -1.55 -4.36 -42.32
C GLN A 232 -1.71 -5.78 -42.84
N ALA A 233 -2.09 -6.74 -42.00
CA ALA A 233 -2.30 -8.12 -42.40
C ALA A 233 -3.43 -8.26 -43.44
N VAL A 234 -4.54 -7.51 -43.29
CA VAL A 234 -5.64 -7.47 -44.25
C VAL A 234 -5.18 -6.85 -45.57
N LEU A 235 -4.46 -5.72 -45.55
CA LEU A 235 -3.92 -5.09 -46.75
C LEU A 235 -2.96 -6.02 -47.49
N SER A 236 -2.02 -6.65 -46.77
CA SER A 236 -1.11 -7.65 -47.33
C SER A 236 -1.86 -8.83 -47.94
N SER A 237 -2.92 -9.31 -47.28
CA SER A 237 -3.75 -10.39 -47.80
C SER A 237 -4.46 -9.99 -49.10
N ILE A 238 -5.01 -8.78 -49.18
CA ILE A 238 -5.64 -8.25 -50.40
C ILE A 238 -4.61 -8.15 -51.54
N VAL A 239 -3.41 -7.63 -51.27
CA VAL A 239 -2.33 -7.54 -52.27
C VAL A 239 -1.93 -8.94 -52.76
N MET A 240 -1.79 -9.92 -51.87
CA MET A 240 -1.48 -11.31 -52.26
C MET A 240 -2.59 -11.93 -53.12
N ILE A 241 -3.86 -11.67 -52.81
CA ILE A 241 -4.99 -12.14 -53.63
C ILE A 241 -4.93 -11.51 -55.03
N ILE A 242 -4.67 -10.21 -55.14
CA ILE A 242 -4.56 -9.51 -56.43
C ILE A 242 -3.42 -10.08 -57.27
N ILE A 243 -2.24 -10.30 -56.66
CA ILE A 243 -1.10 -10.92 -57.34
C ILE A 243 -1.46 -12.35 -57.79
N GLY A 244 -2.10 -13.14 -56.93
CA GLY A 244 -2.51 -14.50 -57.27
C GLY A 244 -3.47 -14.55 -58.47
N ILE A 245 -4.43 -13.63 -58.54
CA ILE A 245 -5.35 -13.49 -59.68
C ILE A 245 -4.62 -13.04 -60.95
N ALA A 246 -3.64 -12.13 -60.85
CA ALA A 246 -2.89 -11.63 -61.99
C ALA A 246 -1.88 -12.62 -62.59
N VAL A 247 -1.49 -13.64 -61.81
CA VAL A 247 -0.56 -14.71 -62.23
C VAL A 247 -1.30 -15.91 -62.86
N LEU A 248 -2.61 -16.04 -62.60
CA LEU A 248 -3.51 -17.02 -63.23
C LEU A 248 -3.97 -16.56 -64.62
#